data_AF-A0A5K1E5M1-F1
#
_entry.id   AF-A0A5K1E5M1-F1
#
_cell.length_a   1.000
_cell.length_b   1.000
_cell.length_c   1.000
_cell.angle_alpha   90.00
_cell.angle_beta   90.00
_cell.angle_gamma   90.00
#
_symmetry.space_group_name_H-M   'P 1'
#
loop_
_entity.id
_entity.type
_entity.pdbx_description
1 polymer ?
#
loop_
_entity_poly.entity_id
_entity_poly.type
_entity_poly.pdbx_seq_one_letter_code
_entity_poly.pdbx_strand_id
1 'polypeptide(L)' 'NANTHTLLALESSCLFSYKDIVRITNNFERRIGRGGSADVFYGKLIDGSEVAVKTLTRTTVQRNKEFAAE' A
#
# COMPACT_ATOMS: atom_id res chain seq x y z
N ASN A 1 8.78 -28.12 14.36
CA ASN A 1 9.83 -27.36 13.63
C ASN A 1 9.28 -25.98 13.33
N ALA A 2 9.57 -24.98 14.16
CA ALA A 2 8.87 -23.68 14.20
C ALA A 2 9.22 -22.72 13.05
N ASN A 3 10.07 -23.16 12.13
CA ASN A 3 10.70 -22.33 11.10
C ASN A 3 9.99 -22.40 9.73
N THR A 4 8.96 -23.24 9.57
CA THR A 4 8.14 -23.26 8.36
C THR A 4 7.14 -22.11 8.28
N HIS A 5 6.75 -21.52 9.43
CA HIS A 5 5.77 -20.42 9.47
C HIS A 5 6.39 -19.05 9.14
N THR A 6 7.69 -18.88 9.38
CA THR A 6 8.41 -17.61 9.16
C THR A 6 8.82 -17.42 7.70
N LEU A 7 9.13 -18.49 6.96
CA LEU A 7 9.50 -18.43 5.54
C LEU A 7 8.30 -18.06 4.64
N LEU A 8 7.11 -18.60 4.91
CA LEU A 8 5.89 -18.26 4.17
C LEU A 8 5.50 -16.77 4.29
N ALA A 9 5.80 -16.14 5.42
CA ALA A 9 5.54 -14.73 5.64
C ALA A 9 6.53 -13.81 4.88
N LEU A 10 7.75 -14.28 4.62
CA LEU A 10 8.78 -13.53 3.88
C LEU A 10 8.66 -13.70 2.35
N GLU A 11 8.07 -14.80 1.87
CA GLU A 11 7.83 -15.03 0.44
C GLU A 11 6.68 -14.21 -0.15
N SER A 12 5.85 -13.55 0.67
CA SER A 12 4.66 -12.82 0.20
C SER A 12 4.94 -11.37 -0.22
N SER A 13 6.21 -11.01 -0.49
CA SER A 13 6.58 -9.69 -1.03
C SER A 13 6.64 -9.73 -2.56
N CYS A 14 5.47 -9.74 -3.22
CA CYS A 14 5.41 -9.53 -4.66
C CYS A 14 5.88 -8.12 -5.01
N LEU A 15 6.92 -8.01 -5.84
CA LEU A 15 7.37 -6.74 -6.39
C LEU A 15 6.48 -6.35 -7.57
N PHE A 16 5.89 -5.16 -7.49
CA PHE A 16 5.11 -4.57 -8.57
C PHE A 16 5.87 -3.38 -9.13
N SER A 17 5.95 -3.28 -10.46
CA SER A 17 6.44 -2.04 -11.08
C SER A 17 5.41 -0.93 -10.90
N TYR A 18 5.82 0.34 -11.01
CA TYR A 18 4.87 1.45 -11.01
C TYR A 18 3.80 1.30 -12.10
N LYS A 19 4.17 0.78 -13.27
CA LYS A 19 3.25 0.50 -14.37
C LYS A 19 2.21 -0.56 -13.99
N ASP A 20 2.61 -1.58 -13.24
CA ASP A 20 1.67 -2.57 -12.70
C ASP A 20 0.71 -1.93 -11.72
N ILE A 21 1.19 -1.09 -10.81
CA ILE A 21 0.34 -0.38 -9.86
C ILE A 21 -0.68 0.52 -10.57
N VAL A 22 -0.26 1.27 -11.59
CA VAL A 22 -1.16 2.08 -12.44
C VAL A 22 -2.22 1.20 -13.09
N ARG A 23 -1.83 0.04 -13.65
CA ARG A 23 -2.78 -0.88 -14.27
C ARG A 23 -3.76 -1.48 -13.26
N ILE A 24 -3.26 -1.98 -12.13
CA ILE A 24 -4.03 -2.62 -11.07
C ILE A 24 -5.08 -1.65 -10.51
N THR A 25 -4.72 -0.38 -10.34
CA THR A 25 -5.59 0.66 -9.76
C THR A 25 -6.44 1.41 -10.79
N ASN A 26 -6.42 1.00 -12.06
CA ASN A 26 -7.03 1.73 -13.17
C ASN A 26 -6.65 3.23 -13.14
N ASN A 27 -5.35 3.53 -13.12
CA ASN A 27 -4.80 4.88 -13.00
C ASN A 27 -5.29 5.61 -11.73
N PHE A 28 -5.29 4.92 -10.58
CA PHE A 28 -5.72 5.45 -9.29
C PHE A 28 -7.16 6.02 -9.28
N GLU A 29 -8.06 5.50 -10.12
CA GLU A 29 -9.41 6.03 -10.32
C GLU A 29 -10.27 5.96 -9.04
N ARG A 30 -10.24 4.82 -8.34
CA ARG A 30 -11.11 4.58 -7.19
C ARG A 30 -10.32 4.64 -5.88
N ARG A 31 -10.38 5.78 -5.19
CA ARG A 31 -9.93 5.88 -3.80
C ARG A 31 -10.98 5.28 -2.86
N ILE A 32 -10.55 4.35 -2.02
CA ILE A 32 -11.39 3.67 -1.02
C ILE A 32 -11.09 4.10 0.42
N GLY A 33 -9.98 4.83 0.64
CA GLY A 33 -9.65 5.38 1.95
C GLY A 33 -8.67 6.52 1.86
N ARG A 34 -8.74 7.43 2.83
CA ARG A 34 -7.78 8.51 3.05
C ARG A 34 -7.54 8.63 4.56
N GLY A 35 -6.28 8.52 4.97
CA GLY A 35 -5.87 8.75 6.35
C GLY A 35 -4.68 9.71 6.39
N GLY A 36 -4.21 10.04 7.60
CA GLY A 36 -3.10 10.99 7.75
C GLY A 36 -1.88 10.61 6.92
N SER A 37 -1.54 9.32 6.83
CA SER A 37 -0.25 8.88 6.28
C SER A 37 -0.30 8.38 4.84
N ALA A 38 -1.49 8.22 4.23
CA ALA A 38 -1.62 7.68 2.88
C ALA A 38 -3.04 7.83 2.30
N ASP A 39 -3.12 7.81 0.97
CA ASP A 39 -4.32 7.45 0.23
C ASP A 39 -4.32 5.94 -0.03
N VAL A 40 -5.51 5.33 -0.03
CA VAL A 40 -5.73 3.91 -0.31
C VAL A 40 -6.66 3.78 -1.51
N PHE A 41 -6.19 3.11 -2.55
CA PHE A 41 -6.93 2.89 -3.79
C PHE A 41 -7.36 1.43 -3.91
N TYR A 42 -8.52 1.22 -4.52
CA TYR A 42 -8.94 -0.10 -4.96
C TYR A 42 -8.10 -0.53 -6.16
N GLY A 43 -7.75 -1.81 -6.21
CA GLY A 43 -7.16 -2.41 -7.38
C GLY A 43 -7.63 -3.84 -7.59
N LYS A 44 -7.42 -4.33 -8.81
CA LYS A 44 -7.71 -5.70 -9.21
C LYS A 44 -6.51 -6.29 -9.93
N LEU A 45 -6.00 -7.41 -9.41
CA LEU A 45 -4.92 -8.18 -10.01
C LEU A 45 -5.41 -8.94 -11.25
N ILE A 46 -4.48 -9.46 -12.05
CA ILE A 46 -4.81 -10.16 -13.32
C ILE A 46 -5.57 -11.47 -13.10
N ASP A 47 -5.36 -12.11 -11.95
CA ASP A 47 -6.09 -13.31 -11.50
C ASP A 47 -7.50 -12.97 -10.98
N GLY A 48 -7.86 -11.68 -10.94
CA GLY A 48 -9.15 -11.19 -10.46
C GLY A 48 -9.17 -10.88 -8.97
N SER A 49 -8.08 -11.11 -8.24
CA SER A 49 -7.98 -10.83 -6.82
C SER A 49 -8.10 -9.32 -6.54
N GLU A 50 -8.97 -8.96 -5.60
CA GLU A 50 -9.18 -7.58 -5.19
C GLU A 50 -8.17 -7.16 -4.12
N VAL A 51 -7.56 -5.98 -4.30
CA VAL A 51 -6.48 -5.50 -3.45
C VAL A 51 -6.67 -4.03 -3.07
N ALA A 52 -6.05 -3.65 -1.95
CA ALA A 52 -5.94 -2.26 -1.52
C ALA A 52 -4.51 -1.75 -1.74
N VAL A 53 -4.35 -0.72 -2.55
CA VAL A 53 -3.06 -0.11 -2.87
C VAL A 53 -2.88 1.15 -2.03
N LYS A 54 -1.98 1.11 -1.04
CA LYS A 54 -1.65 2.25 -0.19
C LYS A 54 -0.51 3.06 -0.82
N THR A 55 -0.77 4.32 -1.16
CA THR A 55 0.23 5.24 -1.68
C THR A 55 0.66 6.19 -0.57
N LEU A 56 1.95 6.18 -0.23
CA LEU A 56 2.51 7.15 0.71
C LEU A 56 2.53 8.53 0.04
N THR A 57 1.59 9.39 0.43
CA THR A 57 1.64 10.80 0.05
C THR A 57 2.81 11.43 0.80
N ARG A 58 3.81 11.90 0.07
CA ARG A 58 4.98 12.59 0.63
C ARG A 58 4.58 13.98 1.15
N THR A 59 3.90 14.05 2.29
CA THR A 59 3.67 15.31 3.01
C THR A 59 4.87 15.58 3.92
N THR A 60 6.04 15.87 3.33
CA THR A 60 7.31 16.06 4.07
C THR A 60 7.40 17.39 4.82
N VAL A 61 6.36 18.24 4.86
CA VAL A 61 6.50 19.56 5.50
C VAL A 61 5.77 19.70 6.84
N GLN A 62 4.85 18.80 7.20
CA GLN A 62 3.95 19.06 8.34
C GLN A 62 3.65 17.85 9.23
N ARG A 63 4.65 17.03 9.57
CA ARG A 63 4.49 16.02 10.63
C ARG A 63 5.60 16.00 11.69
N ASN A 64 6.53 16.95 11.64
CA ASN A 64 7.58 17.07 12.67
C ASN A 64 7.19 18.03 13.82
N LYS A 65 5.98 18.61 13.84
CA LYS A 65 5.55 19.54 14.89
C LYS A 65 4.45 19.03 15.82
N GLU A 66 3.77 17.94 15.50
CA GLU A 66 2.61 17.48 16.27
C GLU A 66 2.92 16.33 17.24
N PHE A 67 4.19 15.92 17.35
CA PHE A 67 4.64 14.89 18.30
C PHE A 67 5.42 15.46 19.50
N ALA A 68 5.34 16.77 19.73
CA ALA A 68 5.97 17.46 20.87
C ALA A 68 4.95 17.88 21.96
N ALA A 69 3.73 17.37 21.90
CA ALA A 69 2.68 17.63 22.89
C ALA A 69 1.87 16.36 23.16
N GLU A 70 2.54 15.30 23.59
CA GLU A 70 1.98 14.33 24.54
C GLU A 70 3.08 13.82 25.47
#